data_AF-A0A7C7QYQ3-F1
#
_entry.id   AF-A0A7C7QYQ3-F1
#
_cell.length_a   1.000
_cell.length_b   1.000
_cell.length_c   1.000
_cell.angle_alpha   90.00
_cell.angle_beta   90.00
_cell.angle_gamma   90.00
#
_symmetry.space_group_name_H-M   'P 1'
#
loop_
_entity.id
_entity.type
_entity.pdbx_description
1 polymer ?
#
loop_
_entity_poly.entity_id
_entity_poly.type
_entity_poly.pdbx_seq_one_letter_code
_entity_poly.pdbx_strand_id
1 'polypeptide(L)'
;MFDPALFLRSADLRGEYPRQINEELAWFVGRYLVRYLEQHGGAHPAIVVGRDGRHSSPSVYRALVQGIAAAGGRPIPAGLATTDMILWAAGEGLAGASAGAMVTASHNPPEYNGIKAVRRGSVGVETIRPKTHLRPIYEADMASDAPVIAETPSPAAFPASARLGLATRFVEAACGRAPDRGQLTGTVVLDPGNGVGSLFIEPLKKQLPGVRIESIFEQIDGDFPNRPSNPGLPGATKTLQEEVRRLGAAFGAAFDGDADRVFLVDEQGRFVAGDHVLAALVRVMLAREAEKQNRGHGLGPVVFASTCSWL
;
A
#
# COMPACT_ATOMS: atom_id res chain seq x y z
N MET A 1 -1.52 27.88 1.63
CA MET A 1 -1.62 27.43 0.23
C MET A 1 -0.44 26.51 -0.04
N PHE A 2 -0.71 25.24 -0.32
CA PHE A 2 0.29 24.20 -0.61
C PHE A 2 0.85 24.33 -2.04
N ASP A 3 1.99 23.68 -2.33
CA ASP A 3 2.67 23.72 -3.63
C ASP A 3 1.84 23.00 -4.73
N PRO A 4 1.32 23.71 -5.75
CA PRO A 4 0.52 23.10 -6.81
C PRO A 4 1.34 22.20 -7.75
N ALA A 5 2.68 22.27 -7.72
CA ALA A 5 3.53 21.40 -8.52
C ALA A 5 3.33 19.90 -8.19
N LEU A 6 2.79 19.58 -7.01
CA LEU A 6 2.41 18.20 -6.67
C LEU A 6 1.31 17.63 -7.57
N PHE A 7 0.42 18.47 -8.10
CA PHE A 7 -0.57 18.07 -9.09
C PHE A 7 0.02 17.89 -10.50
N LEU A 8 1.33 18.10 -10.70
CA LEU A 8 2.01 17.75 -11.95
C LEU A 8 2.57 16.33 -11.95
N ARG A 9 2.56 15.64 -10.80
CA ARG A 9 3.08 14.28 -10.65
C ARG A 9 2.19 13.27 -11.37
N SER A 10 2.81 12.31 -12.05
CA SER A 10 2.13 11.32 -12.90
C SER A 10 1.66 10.07 -12.13
N ALA A 11 2.31 9.73 -11.01
CA ALA A 11 2.02 8.53 -10.23
C ALA A 11 1.09 8.84 -9.05
N ASP A 12 1.63 9.44 -7.99
CA ASP A 12 0.96 9.77 -6.73
C ASP A 12 1.48 11.12 -6.19
N LEU A 13 0.87 11.60 -5.09
CA LEU A 13 1.34 12.79 -4.37
C LEU A 13 2.44 12.35 -3.41
N ARG A 14 3.65 12.90 -3.54
CA ARG A 14 4.76 12.69 -2.59
C ARG A 14 5.62 13.93 -2.45
N GLY A 15 6.11 14.16 -1.24
CA GLY A 15 7.02 15.26 -0.93
C GLY A 15 7.38 15.30 0.55
N GLU A 16 8.25 16.24 0.90
CA GLU A 16 8.67 16.50 2.28
C GLU A 16 7.52 17.07 3.12
N TYR A 17 7.39 16.63 4.35
CA TYR A 17 6.48 17.21 5.35
C TYR A 17 7.24 18.19 6.27
N PRO A 18 6.66 19.35 6.64
CA PRO A 18 5.36 19.88 6.24
C PRO A 18 5.39 20.76 4.96
N ARG A 19 6.55 20.85 4.29
CA ARG A 19 6.79 21.83 3.22
C ARG A 19 5.93 21.60 1.98
N GLN A 20 5.86 20.36 1.51
CA GLN A 20 5.14 19.98 0.30
C GLN A 20 3.87 19.21 0.64
N ILE A 21 3.98 18.19 1.51
CA ILE A 21 2.83 17.47 2.05
C ILE A 21 2.52 18.05 3.42
N ASN A 22 1.27 18.42 3.65
CA ASN A 22 0.77 18.90 4.93
C ASN A 22 -0.75 18.68 5.04
N GLU A 23 -1.31 19.08 6.18
CA GLU A 23 -2.73 18.97 6.50
C GLU A 23 -3.60 19.75 5.51
N GLU A 24 -3.17 20.96 5.11
CA GLU A 24 -3.91 21.78 4.14
C GLU A 24 -4.07 21.02 2.81
N LEU A 25 -2.97 20.56 2.22
CA LEU A 25 -3.01 19.77 0.99
C LEU A 25 -3.89 18.52 1.15
N ALA A 26 -3.69 17.75 2.22
CA ALA A 26 -4.42 16.51 2.44
C ALA A 26 -5.94 16.75 2.51
N TRP A 27 -6.37 17.82 3.17
CA TRP A 27 -7.76 18.22 3.24
C TRP A 27 -8.34 18.54 1.86
N PHE A 28 -7.63 19.32 1.03
CA PHE A 28 -8.08 19.59 -0.34
C PHE A 28 -8.10 18.33 -1.21
N VAL A 29 -7.09 17.47 -1.09
CA VAL A 29 -7.04 16.19 -1.81
C VAL A 29 -8.24 15.33 -1.46
N GLY A 30 -8.66 15.29 -0.19
CA GLY A 30 -9.88 14.59 0.22
C GLY A 30 -11.12 15.08 -0.51
N ARG A 31 -11.27 16.40 -0.64
CA ARG A 31 -12.37 17.01 -1.41
C ARG A 31 -12.28 16.70 -2.90
N TYR A 32 -11.09 16.77 -3.48
CA TYR A 32 -10.88 16.52 -4.90
C TYR A 32 -11.14 15.06 -5.27
N LEU A 33 -10.79 14.12 -4.39
CA LEU A 33 -11.12 12.71 -4.55
C LEU A 33 -12.65 12.50 -4.61
N VAL A 34 -13.41 13.13 -3.72
CA VAL A 34 -14.88 13.02 -3.73
C VAL A 34 -15.46 13.55 -5.03
N ARG A 35 -15.08 14.78 -5.43
CA ARG A 35 -15.57 15.39 -6.67
C ARG A 35 -15.21 14.57 -7.92
N TYR A 36 -14.00 14.02 -7.96
CA TYR A 36 -13.58 13.12 -9.03
C TYR A 36 -14.48 11.88 -9.10
N LEU A 37 -14.74 11.24 -7.95
CA LEU A 37 -15.54 10.02 -7.89
C LEU A 37 -17.04 10.26 -8.20
N GLU A 38 -17.58 11.43 -7.85
CA GLU A 38 -18.94 11.85 -8.22
C GLU A 38 -19.11 11.98 -9.73
N GLN A 39 -18.11 12.54 -10.43
CA GLN A 39 -18.08 12.58 -11.90
C GLN A 39 -18.06 11.18 -12.54
N HIS A 40 -17.72 10.15 -11.77
CA HIS A 40 -17.65 8.75 -12.21
C HIS A 40 -18.78 7.88 -11.61
N GLY A 41 -19.90 8.51 -11.24
CA GLY A 41 -21.16 7.82 -10.92
C GLY A 41 -21.36 7.46 -9.44
N GLY A 42 -20.49 7.90 -8.54
CA GLY A 42 -20.64 7.68 -7.10
C GLY A 42 -21.29 8.88 -6.39
N ALA A 43 -22.60 8.88 -6.16
CA ALA A 43 -23.21 9.82 -5.22
C ALA A 43 -22.74 9.48 -3.80
N HIS A 44 -22.09 10.41 -3.10
CA HIS A 44 -21.50 10.19 -1.77
C HIS A 44 -20.50 9.00 -1.72
N PRO A 45 -19.39 9.07 -2.48
CA PRO A 45 -18.48 7.95 -2.65
C PRO A 45 -17.86 7.53 -1.33
N ALA A 46 -17.78 6.21 -1.11
CA ALA A 46 -17.17 5.66 0.09
C ALA A 46 -15.71 5.30 -0.17
N ILE A 47 -14.81 5.82 0.66
CA ILE A 47 -13.37 5.77 0.42
C ILE A 47 -12.70 5.10 1.62
N VAL A 48 -12.08 3.93 1.44
CA VAL A 48 -11.26 3.31 2.50
C VAL A 48 -9.97 4.09 2.63
N VAL A 49 -9.69 4.61 3.82
CA VAL A 49 -8.49 5.43 4.06
C VAL A 49 -7.58 4.70 5.03
N GLY A 50 -6.33 4.49 4.63
CA GLY A 50 -5.27 3.93 5.47
C GLY A 50 -4.06 4.85 5.59
N ARG A 51 -3.14 4.49 6.47
CA ARG A 51 -1.85 5.17 6.61
C ARG A 51 -0.72 4.21 6.99
N ASP A 52 0.50 4.60 6.66
CA ASP A 52 1.71 3.95 7.17
C ASP A 52 2.08 4.44 8.59
N GLY A 53 3.25 4.02 9.06
CA GLY A 53 3.78 4.28 10.41
C GLY A 53 4.52 5.59 10.62
N ARG A 54 4.65 6.47 9.60
CA ARG A 54 5.45 7.70 9.73
C ARG A 54 4.86 8.67 10.74
N HIS A 55 5.72 9.47 11.38
CA HIS A 55 5.32 10.46 12.38
C HIS A 55 4.32 11.49 11.86
N SER A 56 4.42 11.87 10.57
CA SER A 56 3.49 12.82 9.92
C SER A 56 2.19 12.16 9.43
N SER A 57 2.14 10.84 9.31
CA SER A 57 0.99 10.12 8.74
C SER A 57 -0.31 10.30 9.54
N PRO A 58 -0.34 10.33 10.89
CA PRO A 58 -1.56 10.59 11.65
C PRO A 58 -2.24 11.93 11.34
N SER A 59 -1.50 13.03 11.14
CA SER A 59 -2.08 14.35 10.87
C SER A 59 -2.58 14.47 9.43
N VAL A 60 -1.77 14.02 8.46
CA VAL A 60 -2.13 13.95 7.04
C VAL A 60 -3.37 13.07 6.84
N TYR A 61 -3.41 11.90 7.47
CA TYR A 61 -4.56 10.99 7.47
C TYR A 61 -5.84 11.67 7.98
N ARG A 62 -5.76 12.36 9.12
CA ARG A 62 -6.92 13.05 9.71
C ARG A 62 -7.45 14.12 8.77
N ALA A 63 -6.57 14.96 8.22
CA ALA A 63 -6.95 16.02 7.32
C ALA A 63 -7.57 15.48 6.02
N LEU A 64 -7.01 14.41 5.46
CA LEU A 64 -7.56 13.72 4.29
C LEU A 64 -8.99 13.22 4.54
N VAL A 65 -9.19 12.52 5.66
CA VAL A 65 -10.50 12.02 6.08
C VAL A 65 -11.52 13.15 6.27
N GLN A 66 -11.11 14.25 6.91
CA GLN A 66 -11.93 15.44 7.10
C GLN A 66 -12.32 16.08 5.77
N GLY A 67 -11.38 16.18 4.82
CA GLY A 67 -11.62 16.68 3.47
C GLY A 67 -12.65 15.83 2.70
N ILE A 68 -12.55 14.50 2.80
CA ILE A 68 -13.52 13.57 2.21
C ILE A 68 -14.92 13.82 2.79
N ALA A 69 -15.04 13.87 4.12
CA ALA A 69 -16.33 14.10 4.78
C ALA A 69 -16.93 15.47 4.43
N ALA A 70 -16.11 16.52 4.41
CA ALA A 70 -16.54 17.89 4.12
C ALA A 70 -17.08 18.05 2.68
N ALA A 71 -16.60 17.25 1.73
CA ALA A 71 -17.14 17.21 0.36
C ALA A 71 -18.37 16.31 0.21
N GLY A 72 -18.89 15.71 1.28
CA GLY A 72 -20.05 14.81 1.22
C GLY A 72 -19.70 13.35 0.91
N GLY A 73 -18.42 12.99 0.87
CA GLY A 73 -17.97 11.60 0.77
C GLY A 73 -18.07 10.86 2.11
N ARG A 74 -17.98 9.52 2.07
CA ARG A 74 -18.02 8.66 3.25
C ARG A 74 -16.64 8.02 3.51
N PRO A 75 -15.79 8.60 4.36
CA PRO A 75 -14.50 7.99 4.68
C PRO A 75 -14.71 6.73 5.54
N ILE A 76 -14.03 5.64 5.17
CA ILE A 76 -14.01 4.38 5.91
C ILE A 76 -12.61 4.24 6.54
N PRO A 77 -12.44 4.50 7.85
CA PRO A 77 -11.14 4.49 8.48
C PRO A 77 -10.57 3.07 8.63
N ALA A 78 -9.46 2.81 7.96
CA ALA A 78 -8.65 1.61 8.15
C ALA A 78 -7.52 1.80 9.16
N GLY A 79 -7.11 3.04 9.47
CA GLY A 79 -5.99 3.30 10.38
C GLY A 79 -4.66 2.82 9.81
N LEU A 80 -3.84 2.15 10.62
CA LEU A 80 -2.61 1.48 10.16
C LEU A 80 -2.97 0.37 9.16
N ALA A 81 -2.41 0.44 7.97
CA ALA A 81 -2.62 -0.53 6.89
C ALA A 81 -1.41 -0.55 5.96
N THR A 82 -1.25 -1.61 5.18
CA THR A 82 -0.33 -1.60 4.03
C THR A 82 -1.05 -1.05 2.79
N THR A 83 -0.30 -0.63 1.78
CA THR A 83 -0.89 -0.14 0.53
C THR A 83 -1.78 -1.20 -0.11
N ASP A 84 -1.32 -2.46 -0.17
CA ASP A 84 -2.10 -3.56 -0.74
C ASP A 84 -3.40 -3.86 0.02
N MET A 85 -3.44 -3.69 1.34
CA MET A 85 -4.69 -3.83 2.11
C MET A 85 -5.74 -2.79 1.67
N ILE A 86 -5.32 -1.56 1.39
CA ILE A 86 -6.23 -0.49 0.96
C ILE A 86 -6.71 -0.71 -0.48
N LEU A 87 -5.79 -1.07 -1.39
CA LEU A 87 -6.13 -1.40 -2.77
C LEU A 87 -7.08 -2.60 -2.83
N TRP A 88 -6.79 -3.67 -2.09
CA TRP A 88 -7.65 -4.83 -1.99
C TRP A 88 -9.03 -4.49 -1.42
N ALA A 89 -9.09 -3.74 -0.31
CA ALA A 89 -10.37 -3.34 0.30
C ALA A 89 -11.24 -2.51 -0.65
N ALA A 90 -10.63 -1.63 -1.46
CA ALA A 90 -11.33 -0.86 -2.48
C ALA A 90 -11.80 -1.75 -3.66
N GLY A 91 -10.96 -2.67 -4.13
CA GLY A 91 -11.31 -3.59 -5.22
C GLY A 91 -12.46 -4.54 -4.87
N GLU A 92 -12.43 -5.09 -3.65
CA GLU A 92 -13.51 -5.94 -3.10
C GLU A 92 -14.76 -5.15 -2.72
N GLY A 93 -14.70 -3.82 -2.68
CA GLY A 93 -15.81 -2.97 -2.29
C GLY A 93 -16.22 -3.12 -0.82
N LEU A 94 -15.26 -3.37 0.08
CA LEU A 94 -15.54 -3.58 1.50
C LEU A 94 -16.26 -2.37 2.11
N ALA A 95 -17.29 -2.63 2.92
CA ALA A 95 -18.15 -1.58 3.50
C ALA A 95 -18.74 -0.59 2.47
N GLY A 96 -18.96 -1.09 1.23
CA GLY A 96 -19.48 -0.31 0.11
C GLY A 96 -18.45 0.64 -0.50
N ALA A 97 -17.16 0.41 -0.28
CA ALA A 97 -16.10 1.24 -0.85
C ALA A 97 -16.14 1.26 -2.39
N SER A 98 -16.02 2.45 -2.96
CA SER A 98 -15.81 2.64 -4.40
C SER A 98 -14.39 3.12 -4.71
N ALA A 99 -13.60 3.42 -3.67
CA ALA A 99 -12.23 3.89 -3.78
C ALA A 99 -11.41 3.59 -2.51
N GLY A 100 -10.09 3.76 -2.63
CA GLY A 100 -9.15 3.65 -1.53
C GLY A 100 -8.12 4.78 -1.59
N ALA A 101 -7.69 5.27 -0.43
CA ALA A 101 -6.62 6.25 -0.29
C ALA A 101 -5.65 5.82 0.80
N MET A 102 -4.36 5.88 0.51
CA MET A 102 -3.30 5.45 1.41
C MET A 102 -2.31 6.59 1.65
N VAL A 103 -2.17 7.00 2.91
CA VAL A 103 -1.19 8.00 3.34
C VAL A 103 0.15 7.32 3.58
N THR A 104 1.11 7.61 2.71
CA THR A 104 2.43 6.97 2.72
C THR A 104 3.39 7.65 1.76
N ALA A 105 4.69 7.62 2.10
CA ALA A 105 5.79 7.92 1.17
C ALA A 105 6.47 6.66 0.62
N SER A 106 5.93 5.47 0.91
CA SER A 106 6.49 4.16 0.58
C SER A 106 7.93 4.04 1.10
N HIS A 107 8.89 4.09 0.19
CA HIS A 107 10.29 3.83 0.48
C HIS A 107 11.13 5.06 0.77
N ASN A 108 10.55 6.26 0.65
CA ASN A 108 11.26 7.52 0.90
C ASN A 108 11.67 7.68 2.38
N PRO A 109 12.67 8.51 2.71
CA PRO A 109 13.09 8.78 4.10
C PRO A 109 11.98 9.29 5.04
N PRO A 110 12.12 9.20 6.38
CA PRO A 110 11.11 9.58 7.39
C PRO A 110 10.40 10.92 7.16
N GLU A 111 11.14 11.93 6.71
CA GLU A 111 10.66 13.30 6.50
C GLU A 111 9.71 13.44 5.30
N TYR A 112 9.58 12.41 4.46
CA TYR A 112 8.64 12.38 3.35
C TYR A 112 7.29 11.80 3.77
N ASN A 113 6.23 12.27 3.11
CA ASN A 113 4.92 11.61 3.12
C ASN A 113 4.27 11.70 1.73
N GLY A 114 3.05 11.22 1.60
CA GLY A 114 2.33 11.20 0.34
C GLY A 114 0.92 10.65 0.45
N ILE A 115 0.21 10.67 -0.67
CA ILE A 115 -1.14 10.13 -0.81
C ILE A 115 -1.23 9.35 -2.12
N LYS A 116 -1.43 8.04 -2.02
CA LYS A 116 -1.83 7.15 -3.12
C LYS A 116 -3.34 7.04 -3.13
N ALA A 117 -3.96 7.00 -4.31
CA ALA A 117 -5.40 6.82 -4.42
C ALA A 117 -5.77 5.91 -5.58
N VAL A 118 -6.83 5.12 -5.39
CA VAL A 118 -7.38 4.22 -6.39
C VAL A 118 -8.90 4.27 -6.39
N ARG A 119 -9.53 4.02 -7.52
CA ARG A 119 -10.97 3.75 -7.64
C ARG A 119 -11.19 2.29 -7.99
N ARG A 120 -12.34 1.74 -7.64
CA ARG A 120 -12.76 0.43 -8.11
C ARG A 120 -13.01 0.47 -9.61
N GLY A 121 -12.36 -0.42 -10.35
CA GLY A 121 -12.52 -0.59 -11.80
C GLY A 121 -13.49 -1.73 -12.14
N SER A 122 -13.65 -2.02 -13.43
CA SER A 122 -14.37 -3.22 -13.90
C SER A 122 -13.60 -4.51 -13.56
N VAL A 123 -12.27 -4.43 -13.56
CA VAL A 123 -11.35 -5.48 -13.11
C VAL A 123 -10.38 -4.85 -12.11
N GLY A 124 -10.52 -5.22 -10.83
CA GLY A 124 -9.64 -4.74 -9.76
C GLY A 124 -9.80 -3.24 -9.48
N VAL A 125 -8.67 -2.53 -9.43
CA VAL A 125 -8.61 -1.09 -9.10
C VAL A 125 -7.83 -0.32 -10.15
N GLU A 126 -8.18 0.96 -10.31
CA GLU A 126 -7.52 1.89 -11.21
C GLU A 126 -6.92 3.06 -10.40
N THR A 127 -5.69 3.45 -10.73
CA THR A 127 -4.99 4.54 -10.04
C THR A 127 -5.66 5.90 -10.31
N ILE A 128 -5.93 6.65 -9.25
CA ILE A 128 -6.29 8.06 -9.34
C ILE A 128 -4.99 8.87 -9.32
N ARG A 129 -4.64 9.49 -10.46
CA ARG A 129 -3.38 10.20 -10.64
C ARG A 129 -3.54 11.70 -10.40
N PRO A 130 -2.56 12.37 -9.76
CA PRO A 130 -2.66 13.81 -9.50
C PRO A 130 -2.84 14.64 -10.77
N LYS A 131 -1.96 14.43 -11.76
CA LYS A 131 -1.95 15.20 -13.00
C LYS A 131 -3.19 15.05 -13.86
N THR A 132 -3.72 13.84 -14.00
CA THR A 132 -4.81 13.60 -14.95
C THR A 132 -6.19 13.73 -14.30
N HIS A 133 -6.31 13.48 -12.99
CA HIS A 133 -7.62 13.38 -12.34
C HIS A 133 -7.87 14.48 -11.31
N LEU A 134 -6.87 14.88 -10.52
CA LEU A 134 -7.05 15.86 -9.45
C LEU A 134 -6.75 17.29 -9.90
N ARG A 135 -5.77 17.46 -10.80
CA ARG A 135 -5.37 18.78 -11.31
C ARG A 135 -6.52 19.57 -11.95
N PRO A 136 -7.37 18.99 -12.83
CA PRO A 136 -8.47 19.76 -13.41
C PRO A 136 -9.47 20.28 -12.36
N ILE A 137 -9.66 19.52 -11.26
CA ILE A 137 -10.53 19.89 -10.15
C ILE A 137 -9.91 21.03 -9.33
N TYR A 138 -8.60 20.95 -9.07
CA TYR A 138 -7.82 22.02 -8.45
C TYR A 138 -7.91 23.32 -9.26
N GLU A 139 -7.67 23.26 -10.57
CA GLU A 139 -7.71 24.44 -11.45
C GLU A 139 -9.11 25.07 -11.49
N ALA A 140 -10.17 24.26 -11.52
CA ALA A 140 -11.54 24.73 -11.43
C ALA A 140 -11.85 25.42 -10.09
N ASP A 141 -11.31 24.91 -8.97
CA ASP A 141 -11.49 25.55 -7.66
C ASP A 141 -10.72 26.86 -7.52
N MET A 142 -9.54 26.98 -8.13
CA MET A 142 -8.78 28.22 -8.13
C MET A 142 -9.40 29.30 -9.04
N ALA A 143 -10.17 28.90 -10.05
CA ALA A 143 -10.87 29.83 -10.94
C ALA A 143 -12.26 30.25 -10.41
N SER A 144 -12.72 29.65 -9.31
CA SER A 144 -14.04 29.92 -8.74
C SER A 144 -13.98 31.07 -7.72
N ASP A 145 -14.91 32.03 -7.82
CA ASP A 145 -15.13 33.06 -6.81
C ASP A 145 -15.90 32.53 -5.58
N ALA A 146 -16.30 31.26 -5.59
CA ALA A 146 -16.93 30.64 -4.43
C ALA A 146 -15.94 30.64 -3.26
N PRO A 147 -16.37 31.03 -2.04
CA PRO A 147 -15.51 30.94 -0.88
C PRO A 147 -15.02 29.50 -0.77
N VAL A 148 -13.71 29.32 -0.91
CA VAL A 148 -13.06 28.07 -0.54
C VAL A 148 -13.46 27.87 0.91
N ILE A 149 -14.29 26.87 1.19
CA ILE A 149 -14.76 26.58 2.55
C ILE A 149 -13.51 26.39 3.40
N ALA A 150 -13.09 27.43 4.11
CA ALA A 150 -11.82 27.49 4.83
C ALA A 150 -11.95 26.86 6.23
N GLU A 151 -13.14 26.37 6.56
CA GLU A 151 -13.37 25.67 7.80
C GLU A 151 -12.69 24.30 7.73
N THR A 152 -11.46 24.29 8.22
CA THR A 152 -10.83 23.07 8.70
C THR A 152 -11.77 22.54 9.80
N PRO A 153 -12.40 21.37 9.63
CA PRO A 153 -13.32 20.89 10.66
C PRO A 153 -12.56 20.78 11.97
N SER A 154 -13.22 21.18 13.08
CA SER A 154 -12.75 20.88 14.43
C SER A 154 -12.28 19.41 14.49
N PRO A 155 -11.15 19.10 15.14
CA PRO A 155 -10.60 17.75 15.17
C PRO A 155 -11.59 16.77 15.82
N ALA A 156 -12.50 16.21 15.02
CA ALA A 156 -13.28 15.08 15.42
C ALA A 156 -12.30 13.95 15.70
N ALA A 157 -12.38 13.37 16.91
CA ALA A 157 -11.58 12.22 17.29
C ALA A 157 -11.89 11.07 16.32
N PHE A 158 -11.03 10.88 15.32
CA PHE A 158 -11.14 9.75 14.41
C PHE A 158 -10.58 8.51 15.11
N PRO A 159 -11.26 7.35 15.04
CA PRO A 159 -10.86 6.18 15.79
C PRO A 159 -9.42 5.81 15.45
N ALA A 160 -8.59 5.70 16.48
CA ALA A 160 -7.20 5.28 16.37
C ALA A 160 -7.07 3.83 15.86
N SER A 161 -8.13 3.03 15.97
CA SER A 161 -8.15 1.61 15.61
C SER A 161 -8.97 1.29 14.35
N ALA A 162 -8.41 0.38 13.55
CA ALA A 162 -9.02 -0.19 12.37
C ALA A 162 -10.28 -0.98 12.73
N ARG A 163 -11.46 -0.54 12.26
CA ARG A 163 -12.73 -1.29 12.49
C ARG A 163 -12.93 -2.45 11.51
N LEU A 164 -12.10 -2.55 10.47
CA LEU A 164 -12.28 -3.50 9.37
C LEU A 164 -11.52 -4.81 9.53
N GLY A 165 -10.59 -4.91 10.48
CA GLY A 165 -9.71 -6.09 10.61
C GLY A 165 -8.93 -6.40 9.33
N LEU A 166 -8.54 -5.37 8.56
CA LEU A 166 -8.02 -5.54 7.20
C LEU A 166 -6.84 -6.49 7.11
N ALA A 167 -5.91 -6.43 8.06
CA ALA A 167 -4.74 -7.31 8.04
C ALA A 167 -5.12 -8.80 8.03
N THR A 168 -6.01 -9.20 8.92
CA THR A 168 -6.53 -10.58 8.97
C THR A 168 -7.23 -10.95 7.68
N ARG A 169 -8.18 -10.14 7.21
CA ARG A 169 -9.00 -10.46 6.02
C ARG A 169 -8.16 -10.49 4.74
N PHE A 170 -7.21 -9.57 4.60
CA PHE A 170 -6.29 -9.52 3.46
C PHE A 170 -5.38 -10.73 3.44
N VAL A 171 -4.75 -11.08 4.56
CA VAL A 171 -3.86 -12.25 4.65
C VAL A 171 -4.63 -13.56 4.45
N GLU A 172 -5.84 -13.68 4.98
CA GLU A 172 -6.74 -14.81 4.71
C GLU A 172 -7.03 -14.95 3.21
N ALA A 173 -7.40 -13.85 2.54
CA ALA A 173 -7.66 -13.83 1.11
C ALA A 173 -6.41 -14.13 0.27
N ALA A 174 -5.24 -13.62 0.67
CA ALA A 174 -3.96 -13.87 0.01
C ALA A 174 -3.56 -15.35 0.15
N CYS A 175 -3.51 -15.87 1.38
CA CYS A 175 -3.17 -17.26 1.63
C CYS A 175 -4.22 -18.22 1.02
N GLY A 176 -5.48 -17.83 0.90
CA GLY A 176 -6.52 -18.63 0.24
C GLY A 176 -6.23 -18.96 -1.23
N ARG A 177 -5.31 -18.23 -1.88
CA ARG A 177 -4.84 -18.49 -3.25
C ARG A 177 -3.69 -19.50 -3.33
N ALA A 178 -3.19 -19.98 -2.19
CA ALA A 178 -2.12 -20.98 -2.09
C ALA A 178 -2.70 -22.35 -1.70
N PRO A 179 -2.94 -23.28 -2.65
CA PRO A 179 -3.67 -24.53 -2.41
C PRO A 179 -3.00 -25.44 -1.38
N ASP A 180 -1.67 -25.52 -1.37
CA ASP A 180 -0.90 -26.44 -0.51
C ASP A 180 -0.33 -25.79 0.75
N ARG A 181 -0.85 -24.62 1.14
CA ARG A 181 -0.32 -23.84 2.27
C ARG A 181 -0.26 -24.61 3.59
N GLY A 182 -1.17 -25.56 3.79
CA GLY A 182 -1.23 -26.39 5.01
C GLY A 182 -0.12 -27.44 5.11
N GLN A 183 0.59 -27.71 4.01
CA GLN A 183 1.72 -28.65 3.97
C GLN A 183 3.06 -27.92 4.14
N LEU A 184 3.07 -26.58 4.12
CA LEU A 184 4.28 -25.79 4.27
C LEU A 184 4.84 -25.93 5.67
N THR A 185 6.14 -26.19 5.73
CA THR A 185 6.92 -26.31 6.97
C THR A 185 8.26 -25.58 6.83
N GLY A 186 8.99 -25.46 7.93
CA GLY A 186 10.28 -24.77 7.97
C GLY A 186 10.19 -23.36 8.52
N THR A 187 11.30 -22.62 8.46
CA THR A 187 11.42 -21.28 9.02
C THR A 187 11.46 -20.23 7.93
N VAL A 188 10.78 -19.11 8.10
CA VAL A 188 10.87 -17.93 7.23
C VAL A 188 11.14 -16.71 8.10
N VAL A 189 12.02 -15.80 7.65
CA VAL A 189 12.31 -14.56 8.36
C VAL A 189 11.63 -13.38 7.65
N LEU A 190 10.78 -12.63 8.36
CA LEU A 190 10.19 -11.40 7.85
C LEU A 190 10.88 -10.18 8.46
N ASP A 191 11.19 -9.22 7.61
CA ASP A 191 11.80 -7.93 7.94
C ASP A 191 10.88 -6.79 7.47
N PRO A 192 9.99 -6.28 8.33
CA PRO A 192 9.19 -5.09 8.03
C PRO A 192 10.00 -3.79 8.02
N GLY A 193 11.23 -3.77 8.53
CA GLY A 193 12.09 -2.59 8.60
C GLY A 193 11.47 -1.43 9.36
N ASN A 194 10.77 -1.72 10.46
CA ASN A 194 9.96 -0.76 11.23
C ASN A 194 8.77 -0.13 10.45
N GLY A 195 8.46 -0.63 9.25
CA GLY A 195 7.28 -0.26 8.48
C GLY A 195 6.03 -1.06 8.84
N VAL A 196 4.94 -0.79 8.14
CA VAL A 196 3.63 -1.44 8.38
C VAL A 196 3.53 -2.89 7.90
N GLY A 197 4.58 -3.44 7.28
CA GLY A 197 4.64 -4.86 6.92
C GLY A 197 4.49 -5.81 8.13
N SER A 198 4.76 -5.33 9.35
CA SER A 198 4.60 -6.12 10.58
C SER A 198 3.14 -6.50 10.86
N LEU A 199 2.18 -5.77 10.28
CA LEU A 199 0.76 -6.10 10.34
C LEU A 199 0.43 -7.47 9.73
N PHE A 200 1.28 -8.01 8.86
CA PHE A 200 1.11 -9.34 8.27
C PHE A 200 1.49 -10.49 9.21
N ILE A 201 2.35 -10.26 10.21
CA ILE A 201 3.03 -11.33 10.96
C ILE A 201 2.03 -12.23 11.69
N GLU A 202 1.19 -11.64 12.55
CA GLU A 202 0.24 -12.42 13.36
C GLU A 202 -0.85 -13.12 12.51
N PRO A 203 -1.46 -12.47 11.50
CA PRO A 203 -2.32 -13.16 10.55
C PRO A 203 -1.62 -14.29 9.79
N LEU A 204 -0.37 -14.12 9.36
CA LEU A 204 0.38 -15.15 8.65
C LEU A 204 0.66 -16.36 9.55
N LYS A 205 1.07 -16.16 10.81
CA LYS A 205 1.26 -17.25 11.77
C LYS A 205 -0.01 -18.08 11.95
N LYS A 206 -1.18 -17.43 11.97
CA LYS A 206 -2.48 -18.11 12.03
C LYS A 206 -2.82 -18.89 10.75
N GLN A 207 -2.49 -18.34 9.58
CA GLN A 207 -2.79 -18.96 8.29
C GLN A 207 -1.79 -20.06 7.89
N LEU A 208 -0.59 -20.07 8.49
CA LEU A 208 0.52 -20.98 8.17
C LEU A 208 1.07 -21.65 9.44
N PRO A 209 0.27 -22.43 10.19
CA PRO A 209 0.65 -22.97 11.49
C PRO A 209 1.84 -23.95 11.44
N GLY A 210 2.13 -24.54 10.27
CA GLY A 210 3.30 -25.41 10.05
C GLY A 210 4.61 -24.65 9.81
N VAL A 211 4.53 -23.34 9.51
CA VAL A 211 5.69 -22.49 9.22
C VAL A 211 6.07 -21.70 10.46
N ARG A 212 7.34 -21.78 10.85
CA ARG A 212 7.93 -20.93 11.89
C ARG A 212 8.25 -19.56 11.27
N ILE A 213 7.43 -18.56 11.57
CA ILE A 213 7.63 -17.19 11.10
C ILE A 213 8.42 -16.40 12.15
N GLU A 214 9.63 -16.00 11.80
CA GLU A 214 10.53 -15.22 12.64
C GLU A 214 10.58 -13.75 12.22
N SER A 215 10.53 -12.91 13.25
CA SER A 215 10.60 -11.46 13.29
C SER A 215 11.97 -10.78 13.26
N ILE A 216 12.27 -9.82 12.37
CA ILE A 216 13.19 -8.71 12.75
C ILE A 216 12.53 -7.36 12.50
N PHE A 217 12.89 -6.36 13.32
CA PHE A 217 12.45 -4.96 13.15
C PHE A 217 10.92 -4.77 13.06
N GLU A 218 10.16 -5.51 13.89
CA GLU A 218 8.69 -5.54 13.87
C GLU A 218 8.01 -4.26 14.37
N GLN A 219 8.66 -3.57 15.31
CA GLN A 219 8.08 -2.41 15.97
C GLN A 219 7.94 -1.28 14.96
N ILE A 220 6.69 -0.85 14.72
CA ILE A 220 6.40 0.25 13.79
C ILE A 220 7.02 1.53 14.37
N ASP A 221 7.96 2.10 13.64
CA ASP A 221 8.67 3.31 14.00
C ASP A 221 8.92 4.15 12.75
N GLY A 222 8.37 5.38 12.76
CA GLY A 222 8.44 6.31 11.64
C GLY A 222 9.85 6.80 11.31
N ASP A 223 10.82 6.61 12.21
CA ASP A 223 12.23 6.97 11.99
C ASP A 223 13.02 5.88 11.25
N PHE A 224 12.45 4.68 11.10
CA PHE A 224 13.12 3.51 10.50
C PHE A 224 14.54 3.26 11.06
N PRO A 225 14.71 3.11 12.40
CA PRO A 225 16.02 3.19 13.06
C PRO A 225 16.98 2.06 12.71
N ASN A 226 16.48 0.91 12.25
CA ASN A 226 17.31 -0.27 12.01
C ASN A 226 17.86 -0.35 10.58
N ARG A 227 17.11 0.16 9.60
CA ARG A 227 17.51 0.27 8.20
C ARG A 227 16.60 1.25 7.46
N PRO A 228 17.02 1.84 6.34
CA PRO A 228 16.13 2.63 5.51
C PRO A 228 14.87 1.86 5.11
N SER A 229 13.77 2.59 4.93
CA SER A 229 12.49 2.07 4.42
C SER A 229 12.57 1.47 3.02
N ASN A 230 13.70 1.58 2.31
CA ASN A 230 13.93 0.97 1.01
C ASN A 230 14.90 -0.23 1.12
N PRO A 231 14.42 -1.48 1.12
CA PRO A 231 15.30 -2.67 1.19
C PRO A 231 16.19 -2.85 -0.03
N GLY A 232 15.91 -2.18 -1.15
CA GLY A 232 16.75 -2.23 -2.36
C GLY A 232 18.05 -1.42 -2.26
N LEU A 233 18.28 -0.68 -1.16
CA LEU A 233 19.54 0.05 -0.96
C LEU A 233 20.67 -0.90 -0.53
N PRO A 234 21.93 -0.61 -0.92
CA PRO A 234 23.08 -1.41 -0.51
C PRO A 234 23.14 -1.58 1.02
N GLY A 235 23.28 -2.83 1.46
CA GLY A 235 23.38 -3.18 2.88
C GLY A 235 22.07 -3.17 3.67
N ALA A 236 20.95 -2.70 3.10
CA ALA A 236 19.68 -2.61 3.82
C ALA A 236 19.16 -3.99 4.26
N THR A 237 19.44 -5.06 3.51
CA THR A 237 19.02 -6.43 3.84
C THR A 237 20.07 -7.24 4.62
N LYS A 238 21.19 -6.63 5.03
CA LYS A 238 22.31 -7.35 5.65
C LYS A 238 21.89 -8.18 6.86
N THR A 239 21.13 -7.59 7.79
CA THR A 239 20.65 -8.29 8.99
C THR A 239 19.70 -9.44 8.62
N LEU A 240 18.81 -9.24 7.66
CA LEU A 240 17.94 -10.31 7.15
C LEU A 240 18.78 -11.48 6.59
N GLN A 241 19.81 -11.18 5.80
CA GLN A 241 20.71 -12.20 5.24
C GLN A 241 21.48 -12.98 6.32
N GLU A 242 21.87 -12.32 7.40
CA GLU A 242 22.53 -12.95 8.55
C GLU A 242 21.55 -13.84 9.32
N GLU A 243 20.34 -13.36 9.58
CA GLU A 243 19.31 -14.11 10.32
C GLU A 243 18.81 -15.33 9.56
N VAL A 244 18.64 -15.24 8.23
CA VAL A 244 18.28 -16.39 7.39
C VAL A 244 19.32 -17.50 7.52
N ARG A 245 20.62 -17.16 7.43
CA ARG A 245 21.71 -18.13 7.62
C ARG A 245 21.76 -18.67 9.04
N ARG A 246 21.61 -17.81 10.05
CA ARG A 246 21.66 -18.18 11.47
C ARG A 246 20.57 -19.16 11.85
N LEU A 247 19.36 -18.97 11.32
CA LEU A 247 18.19 -19.79 11.61
C LEU A 247 18.02 -20.99 10.69
N GLY A 248 18.83 -21.10 9.62
CA GLY A 248 18.61 -22.07 8.56
C GLY A 248 17.23 -21.91 7.92
N ALA A 249 16.81 -20.66 7.73
CA ALA A 249 15.49 -20.35 7.18
C ALA A 249 15.43 -20.67 5.68
N ALA A 250 14.23 -21.08 5.21
CA ALA A 250 13.98 -21.39 3.81
C ALA A 250 14.12 -20.16 2.91
N PHE A 251 13.78 -18.98 3.42
CA PHE A 251 14.04 -17.69 2.79
C PHE A 251 13.79 -16.55 3.80
N GLY A 252 14.20 -15.35 3.42
CA GLY A 252 13.85 -14.10 4.08
C GLY A 252 13.06 -13.16 3.16
N ALA A 253 12.16 -12.36 3.73
CA ALA A 253 11.41 -11.35 2.99
C ALA A 253 11.48 -9.99 3.71
N ALA A 254 12.03 -8.99 3.03
CA ALA A 254 12.07 -7.60 3.50
C ALA A 254 11.00 -6.77 2.79
N PHE A 255 10.24 -5.98 3.56
CA PHE A 255 9.23 -5.06 3.04
C PHE A 255 9.74 -3.61 3.08
N ASP A 256 9.22 -2.79 2.18
CA ASP A 256 9.38 -1.35 2.28
C ASP A 256 8.34 -0.71 3.21
N GLY A 257 8.41 0.62 3.38
CA GLY A 257 7.70 1.34 4.45
C GLY A 257 6.19 1.11 4.50
N ASP A 258 5.54 0.92 3.35
CA ASP A 258 4.11 0.60 3.20
C ASP A 258 3.79 -0.80 2.67
N ALA A 259 4.83 -1.62 2.52
CA ALA A 259 4.78 -3.03 2.17
C ALA A 259 3.99 -3.36 0.88
N ASP A 260 4.08 -2.51 -0.14
CA ASP A 260 3.71 -2.87 -1.52
C ASP A 260 4.89 -3.42 -2.34
N ARG A 261 6.10 -3.42 -1.77
CA ARG A 261 7.28 -4.07 -2.33
C ARG A 261 7.86 -5.08 -1.36
N VAL A 262 8.25 -6.23 -1.89
CA VAL A 262 8.93 -7.31 -1.17
C VAL A 262 10.26 -7.64 -1.84
N PHE A 263 11.28 -7.84 -1.03
CA PHE A 263 12.64 -8.17 -1.45
C PHE A 263 13.03 -9.49 -0.80
N LEU A 264 13.48 -10.45 -1.61
CA LEU A 264 13.72 -11.81 -1.15
C LEU A 264 15.21 -12.07 -0.93
N VAL A 265 15.47 -12.89 0.08
CA VAL A 265 16.78 -13.46 0.39
C VAL A 265 16.62 -14.97 0.39
N ASP A 266 17.45 -15.69 -0.34
CA ASP A 266 17.41 -17.16 -0.41
C ASP A 266 17.95 -17.81 0.88
N GLU A 267 17.87 -19.14 0.95
CA GLU A 267 18.30 -19.94 2.11
C GLU A 267 19.81 -19.85 2.41
N GLN A 268 20.64 -19.43 1.45
CA GLN A 268 22.07 -19.14 1.67
C GLN A 268 22.31 -17.69 2.11
N GLY A 269 21.27 -16.89 2.28
CA GLY A 269 21.40 -15.47 2.63
C GLY A 269 21.78 -14.59 1.44
N ARG A 270 21.56 -15.02 0.19
CA ARG A 270 21.83 -14.21 -1.01
C ARG A 270 20.58 -13.44 -1.40
N PHE A 271 20.75 -12.17 -1.75
CA PHE A 271 19.66 -11.35 -2.26
C PHE A 271 19.20 -11.88 -3.63
N VAL A 272 17.89 -12.01 -3.81
CA VAL A 272 17.27 -12.46 -5.06
C VAL A 272 16.72 -11.25 -5.80
N ALA A 273 17.24 -11.01 -7.01
CA ALA A 273 16.77 -9.91 -7.85
C ALA A 273 15.30 -10.11 -8.28
N GLY A 274 14.55 -9.01 -8.40
CA GLY A 274 13.10 -9.05 -8.61
C GLY A 274 12.66 -9.65 -9.95
N ASP A 275 13.50 -9.58 -10.96
CA ASP A 275 13.35 -10.25 -12.25
C ASP A 275 13.43 -11.78 -12.12
N HIS A 276 14.36 -12.32 -11.34
CA HIS A 276 14.41 -13.76 -11.04
C HIS A 276 13.16 -14.22 -10.25
N VAL A 277 12.68 -13.40 -9.31
CA VAL A 277 11.42 -13.68 -8.60
C VAL A 277 10.25 -13.72 -9.59
N LEU A 278 10.18 -12.74 -10.50
CA LEU A 278 9.15 -12.71 -11.54
C LEU A 278 9.23 -13.95 -12.45
N ALA A 279 10.42 -14.34 -12.91
CA ALA A 279 10.61 -15.52 -13.75
C ALA A 279 10.14 -16.81 -13.04
N ALA A 280 10.45 -16.96 -11.75
CA ALA A 280 9.97 -18.07 -10.94
C ALA A 280 8.44 -18.06 -10.81
N LEU A 281 7.84 -16.91 -10.53
CA LEU A 281 6.38 -16.76 -10.43
C LEU A 281 5.68 -17.08 -11.75
N VAL A 282 6.20 -16.58 -12.88
CA VAL A 282 5.68 -16.86 -14.22
C VAL A 282 5.70 -18.35 -14.50
N ARG A 283 6.82 -19.03 -14.23
CA ARG A 283 6.93 -20.49 -14.43
C ARG A 283 5.86 -21.25 -13.64
N VAL A 284 5.64 -20.89 -12.37
CA VAL A 284 4.62 -21.53 -11.52
C VAL A 284 3.20 -21.23 -12.02
N MET A 285 2.90 -19.98 -12.38
CA MET A 285 1.58 -19.60 -12.85
C MET A 285 1.24 -20.25 -14.20
N LEU A 286 2.19 -20.31 -15.13
CA LEU A 286 1.98 -20.98 -16.43
C LEU A 286 1.73 -22.49 -16.25
N ALA A 287 2.45 -23.15 -15.34
CA ALA A 287 2.20 -24.56 -15.03
C ALA A 287 0.78 -24.78 -14.47
N ARG A 288 0.33 -23.93 -13.54
CA ARG A 288 -1.04 -23.97 -12.99
C ARG A 288 -2.11 -23.68 -14.03
N GLU A 289 -1.87 -22.73 -14.93
CA GLU A 289 -2.81 -22.45 -16.02
C GLU A 289 -2.86 -23.62 -17.01
N ALA A 290 -1.73 -24.23 -17.36
CA ALA A 290 -1.68 -25.42 -18.21
C ALA A 290 -2.47 -26.60 -17.62
N GLU A 291 -2.42 -26.82 -16.31
CA GLU A 291 -3.24 -27.83 -15.62
C GLU A 291 -4.75 -27.54 -15.73
N LYS A 292 -5.15 -26.26 -15.70
CA LYS A 292 -6.55 -25.83 -15.92
C LYS A 292 -6.96 -25.90 -17.40
N GLN A 293 -6.02 -25.85 -18.34
CA GLN A 293 -6.23 -25.83 -19.79
C GLN A 293 -6.69 -27.14 -20.42
N ASN A 294 -6.93 -28.20 -19.65
CA ASN A 294 -7.90 -29.24 -20.02
C ASN A 294 -9.35 -28.71 -20.26
N ARG A 295 -9.54 -27.37 -20.34
CA ARG A 295 -10.78 -26.63 -20.60
C ARG A 295 -10.71 -25.59 -21.74
N GLY A 296 -9.65 -25.54 -22.57
CA GLY A 296 -9.70 -24.90 -23.91
C GLY A 296 -9.41 -23.39 -24.05
N HIS A 297 -8.73 -22.74 -23.11
CA HIS A 297 -8.26 -21.35 -23.27
C HIS A 297 -6.73 -21.29 -23.44
N GLY A 298 -6.18 -20.35 -24.22
CA GLY A 298 -4.72 -20.17 -24.37
C GLY A 298 -4.05 -19.56 -23.13
N LEU A 299 -2.71 -19.64 -23.03
CA LEU A 299 -1.96 -19.06 -21.90
C LEU A 299 -2.11 -17.52 -21.92
N GLY A 300 -2.39 -16.92 -20.77
CA GLY A 300 -2.51 -15.46 -20.64
C GLY A 300 -1.17 -14.74 -20.86
N PRO A 301 -1.21 -13.43 -21.18
CA PRO A 301 0.01 -12.65 -21.39
C PRO A 301 0.78 -12.44 -20.08
N VAL A 302 2.11 -12.39 -20.17
CA VAL A 302 3.02 -11.97 -19.11
C VAL A 302 3.42 -10.52 -19.36
N VAL A 303 3.25 -9.65 -18.38
CA VAL A 303 3.56 -8.22 -18.47
C VAL A 303 4.69 -7.87 -17.50
N PHE A 304 5.70 -7.17 -17.99
CA PHE A 304 6.84 -6.69 -17.22
C PHE A 304 7.30 -5.32 -17.73
N ALA A 305 8.04 -4.58 -16.91
CA ALA A 305 8.57 -3.28 -17.31
C ALA A 305 9.80 -3.46 -18.23
N SER A 306 10.02 -2.53 -19.15
CA SER A 306 11.20 -2.56 -20.06
C SER A 306 12.55 -2.51 -19.35
N THR A 307 12.56 -2.16 -18.06
CA THR A 307 13.74 -2.15 -17.19
C THR A 307 14.00 -3.47 -16.49
N CYS A 308 13.08 -4.45 -16.57
CA CYS A 308 13.34 -5.80 -16.10
C CYS A 308 14.41 -6.45 -17.00
N SER A 309 15.30 -7.26 -16.42
CA SER A 309 16.29 -7.97 -17.22
C SER A 309 15.62 -9.04 -18.11
N TRP A 310 16.34 -9.43 -19.15
CA TRP A 310 15.94 -10.48 -20.08
C TRP A 310 16.43 -11.88 -19.66
N LEU A 311 17.09 -12.00 -18.50
CA LEU A 311 17.94 -13.13 -18.12
C LEU A 311 17.34 -13.97 -16.98
#